data_AF-A0A7U9X859-F1
#
_entry.id   AF-A0A7U9X859-F1
#
_cell.length_a   1.000
_cell.length_b   1.000
_cell.length_c   1.000
_cell.angle_alpha   90.00
_cell.angle_beta   90.00
_cell.angle_gamma   90.00
#
_symmetry.space_group_name_H-M   'P 1'
#
loop_
_entity.id
_entity.type
_entity.pdbx_description
1 polymer ?
#
loop_
_entity_poly.entity_id
_entity_poly.type
_entity_poly.pdbx_seq_one_letter_code
_entity_poly.pdbx_strand_id
1 'polypeptide(L)'
;MINYQSKQIVIDALIKVINAAPGLYSQRNYLYHQTYQNSDISMQEFNTWVDYANQILDISYNHIGYNAILTTKIAIGQLSSQHGASFIQRVDQIKRELLNLAQLILQYQ
;
A
#
# COMPACT_ATOMS: atom_id res chain seq x y z
N MET A 1 21.03 -10.79 -11.26
CA MET A 1 20.97 -10.28 -9.88
C MET A 1 20.34 -8.90 -9.92
N ILE A 2 19.29 -8.67 -9.14
CA ILE A 2 18.70 -7.35 -8.99
C ILE A 2 19.71 -6.47 -8.24
N ASN A 3 20.07 -5.32 -8.80
CA ASN A 3 21.01 -4.38 -8.16
C ASN A 3 20.40 -3.83 -6.86
N TYR A 4 21.19 -3.77 -5.78
CA TYR A 4 20.83 -3.16 -4.49
C TYR A 4 20.20 -1.77 -4.65
N GLN A 5 20.74 -0.95 -5.56
CA GLN A 5 20.20 0.37 -5.86
C GLN A 5 18.76 0.32 -6.40
N SER A 6 18.46 -0.66 -7.27
CA SER A 6 17.11 -0.86 -7.81
C SER A 6 16.12 -1.30 -6.72
N LYS A 7 16.56 -2.15 -5.78
CA LYS A 7 15.74 -2.55 -4.62
C LYS A 7 15.40 -1.34 -3.74
N GLN A 8 16.40 -0.52 -3.42
CA GLN A 8 16.22 0.65 -2.57
C GLN A 8 15.24 1.66 -3.19
N ILE A 9 15.36 1.92 -4.50
CA ILE A 9 14.43 2.82 -5.23
C ILE A 9 12.99 2.34 -5.09
N VAL A 10 12.75 1.03 -5.26
CA VAL A 10 11.40 0.47 -5.12
C VAL A 10 10.90 0.60 -3.68
N ILE A 11 11.73 0.25 -2.69
CA ILE A 11 11.35 0.35 -1.27
C ILE A 11 10.98 1.79 -0.92
N ASP A 12 11.81 2.77 -1.30
CA ASP A 12 11.55 4.18 -1.04
C ASP A 12 10.24 4.64 -1.70
N ALA A 13 9.95 4.16 -2.92
CA ALA A 13 8.70 4.46 -3.61
C ALA A 13 7.49 3.84 -2.89
N LEU A 14 7.58 2.58 -2.45
CA LEU A 14 6.52 1.92 -1.68
C LEU A 14 6.24 2.65 -0.36
N ILE A 15 7.29 3.05 0.37
CA ILE A 15 7.15 3.82 1.62
C ILE A 15 6.51 5.19 1.37
N LYS A 16 6.84 5.86 0.26
CA LYS A 16 6.16 7.12 -0.13
C LYS A 16 4.67 6.92 -0.38
N VAL A 17 4.27 5.85 -1.07
CA VAL A 17 2.85 5.51 -1.28
C VAL A 17 2.14 5.26 0.04
N ILE A 18 2.75 4.50 0.94
CA ILE A 18 2.21 4.21 2.28
C ILE A 18 1.99 5.49 3.09
N ASN A 19 2.95 6.42 3.02
CA ASN A 19 2.89 7.71 3.72
C ASN A 19 1.96 8.74 3.04
N ALA A 20 1.51 8.47 1.82
CA ALA A 20 0.51 9.28 1.11
C ALA A 20 -0.93 8.78 1.33
N ALA A 21 -1.13 7.73 2.14
CA ALA A 21 -2.43 7.14 2.35
C ALA A 21 -3.44 8.14 2.97
N PRO A 22 -4.70 8.16 2.48
CA PRO A 22 -5.73 8.99 3.09
C PRO A 22 -6.04 8.50 4.51
N GLY A 23 -6.49 9.41 5.38
CA GLY A 23 -6.82 9.08 6.77
C GLY A 23 -5.63 8.93 7.72
N LEU A 24 -4.40 9.27 7.32
CA LEU A 24 -3.23 9.26 8.24
C LEU A 24 -3.42 10.17 9.47
N TYR A 25 -4.30 11.16 9.41
CA TYR A 25 -4.57 12.08 10.52
C TYR A 25 -5.32 11.42 11.70
N SER A 26 -6.11 10.37 11.48
CA SER A 26 -6.79 9.65 12.57
C SER A 26 -5.84 8.72 13.35
N GLN A 27 -4.70 8.33 12.77
CA GLN A 27 -3.74 7.41 13.41
C GLN A 27 -2.77 8.10 14.39
N ARG A 28 -2.68 9.44 14.49
CA ARG A 28 -1.77 10.07 15.49
C ARG A 28 -2.22 9.89 16.95
N ASN A 29 -3.42 9.37 17.20
CA ASN A 29 -3.95 9.11 18.55
C ASN A 29 -4.04 7.60 18.84
N TYR A 30 -2.89 6.91 18.91
CA TYR A 30 -2.78 5.48 19.27
C TYR A 30 -3.00 5.18 20.78
N LEU A 31 -3.48 6.13 21.59
CA LEU A 31 -3.66 5.93 23.03
C LEU A 31 -5.05 5.43 23.45
N TYR A 32 -6.01 5.33 22.53
CA TYR A 32 -7.35 4.82 22.85
C TYR A 32 -7.85 3.88 21.76
N HIS A 33 -8.57 2.82 22.18
CA HIS A 33 -9.30 1.94 21.29
C HIS A 33 -10.27 2.77 20.44
N GLN A 34 -9.87 3.08 19.21
CA GLN A 34 -10.73 3.77 18.27
C GLN A 34 -11.83 2.80 17.86
N THR A 35 -13.00 2.92 18.49
CA THR A 35 -14.25 2.69 17.77
C THR A 35 -14.13 3.46 16.46
N TYR A 36 -14.16 2.78 15.32
CA TYR A 36 -14.08 3.35 13.97
C TYR A 36 -15.25 4.34 13.77
N GLN A 37 -15.17 5.52 14.39
CA GLN A 37 -16.04 6.65 14.10
C GLN A 37 -15.51 7.23 12.80
N ASN A 38 -16.23 6.94 11.71
CA ASN A 38 -16.18 7.60 10.41
C ASN A 38 -14.98 8.51 10.19
N SER A 39 -13.80 7.92 9.96
CA SER A 39 -12.77 8.63 9.23
C SER A 39 -13.27 8.72 7.79
N ASP A 40 -13.80 9.90 7.42
CA ASP A 40 -14.40 10.23 6.13
C ASP A 40 -13.35 10.20 5.00
N ILE A 41 -12.80 9.02 4.71
CA ILE A 41 -12.09 8.80 3.45
C ILE A 41 -13.18 8.70 2.39
N SER A 42 -13.24 9.69 1.49
CA SER A 42 -14.16 9.61 0.37
C SER A 42 -13.76 8.48 -0.58
N MET A 43 -14.75 7.95 -1.31
CA MET A 43 -14.47 6.97 -2.37
C MET A 43 -13.47 7.50 -3.40
N GLN A 44 -13.53 8.80 -3.71
CA GLN A 44 -12.61 9.44 -4.65
C GLN A 44 -11.17 9.46 -4.14
N GLU A 45 -10.96 9.87 -2.87
CA GLU A 45 -9.63 9.87 -2.26
C GLU A 45 -9.05 8.45 -2.18
N PHE A 46 -9.89 7.48 -1.78
CA PHE A 46 -9.51 6.09 -1.73
C PHE A 46 -9.07 5.58 -3.11
N ASN A 47 -9.91 5.76 -4.13
CA ASN A 47 -9.62 5.29 -5.50
C ASN A 47 -8.37 5.97 -6.06
N THR A 48 -8.22 7.28 -5.87
CA THR A 48 -7.03 8.04 -6.32
C THR A 48 -5.75 7.47 -5.69
N TRP A 49 -5.78 7.16 -4.39
CA TRP A 49 -4.62 6.56 -3.73
C TRP A 49 -4.34 5.13 -4.20
N VAL A 50 -5.37 4.32 -4.43
CA VAL A 50 -5.23 2.96 -5.00
C VAL A 50 -4.61 3.01 -6.40
N ASP A 51 -5.05 3.94 -7.25
CA ASP A 51 -4.47 4.14 -8.58
C ASP A 51 -3.00 4.54 -8.51
N TYR A 52 -2.66 5.46 -7.58
CA TYR A 52 -1.27 5.83 -7.32
C TYR A 52 -0.42 4.63 -6.88
N ALA A 53 -0.93 3.79 -5.96
CA ALA A 53 -0.25 2.57 -5.53
C ALA A 53 0.00 1.61 -6.70
N ASN A 54 -0.99 1.40 -7.57
CA ASN A 54 -0.86 0.55 -8.75
C ASN A 54 0.18 1.09 -9.75
N GLN A 55 0.22 2.40 -9.99
CA GLN A 55 1.24 3.03 -10.85
C GLN A 55 2.65 2.81 -10.32
N ILE A 56 2.85 2.95 -9.00
CA ILE A 56 4.16 2.69 -8.39
C ILE A 56 4.57 1.22 -8.50
N LEU A 57 3.62 0.29 -8.35
CA LEU A 57 3.87 -1.14 -8.56
C LEU A 57 4.25 -1.44 -10.03
N ASP A 58 3.60 -0.79 -11.00
CA ASP A 58 3.92 -0.93 -12.42
C ASP A 58 5.31 -0.39 -12.79
N ILE A 59 5.74 0.71 -12.17
CA ILE A 59 7.11 1.21 -12.34
C ILE A 59 8.11 0.24 -11.68
N SER A 60 7.78 -0.25 -10.48
CA SER A 60 8.62 -1.14 -9.69
C SER A 60 8.85 -2.49 -10.36
N TYR A 61 7.91 -2.96 -11.18
CA TYR A 61 8.05 -4.15 -12.03
C TYR A 61 9.39 -4.19 -12.79
N ASN A 62 9.78 -3.06 -13.39
CA ASN A 62 11.01 -2.95 -14.18
C ASN A 62 12.30 -3.12 -13.35
N HIS A 63 12.20 -3.08 -12.03
CA HIS A 63 13.34 -3.08 -11.12
C HIS A 63 13.53 -4.41 -10.38
N ILE A 64 12.44 -5.11 -10.02
CA ILE A 64 12.51 -6.28 -9.12
C ILE A 64 11.84 -7.56 -9.64
N GLY A 65 11.23 -7.52 -10.83
CA GLY A 65 10.62 -8.69 -11.46
C GLY A 65 9.13 -8.90 -11.14
N TYR A 66 8.50 -9.81 -11.91
CA TYR A 66 7.05 -9.87 -12.09
C TYR A 66 6.24 -10.41 -10.90
N ASN A 67 6.70 -11.52 -10.29
CA ASN A 67 5.80 -12.37 -9.52
C ASN A 67 5.34 -11.73 -8.19
N ALA A 68 6.25 -11.06 -7.47
CA ALA A 68 5.92 -10.39 -6.22
C ALA A 68 5.00 -9.18 -6.46
N ILE A 69 5.32 -8.37 -7.49
CA ILE A 69 4.50 -7.21 -7.89
C ILE A 69 3.09 -7.62 -8.29
N LEU A 70 2.95 -8.65 -9.13
CA LEU A 70 1.65 -9.12 -9.59
C LEU A 70 0.77 -9.59 -8.41
N THR A 71 1.35 -10.37 -7.50
CA THR A 71 0.64 -10.88 -6.32
C THR A 71 0.10 -9.73 -5.46
N THR A 72 0.93 -8.71 -5.21
CA THR A 72 0.50 -7.51 -4.47
C THR A 72 -0.59 -6.74 -5.21
N LYS A 73 -0.50 -6.56 -6.54
CA LYS A 73 -1.55 -5.89 -7.33
C LYS A 73 -2.89 -6.62 -7.24
N ILE A 74 -2.89 -7.96 -7.31
CA ILE A 74 -4.11 -8.77 -7.16
C ILE A 74 -4.72 -8.56 -5.77
N ALA A 75 -3.92 -8.61 -4.71
CA ALA A 75 -4.39 -8.38 -3.35
C ALA A 75 -4.99 -6.98 -3.19
N ILE A 76 -4.34 -5.93 -3.72
CA ILE A 76 -4.86 -4.56 -3.70
C ILE A 76 -6.20 -4.47 -4.43
N GLY A 77 -6.35 -5.12 -5.60
CA GLY A 77 -7.62 -5.13 -6.34
C GLY A 77 -8.76 -5.83 -5.59
N GLN A 78 -8.47 -6.89 -4.84
CA GLN A 78 -9.45 -7.56 -3.98
C GLN A 78 -9.84 -6.69 -2.79
N LEU A 79 -8.87 -6.07 -2.14
CA LEU A 79 -9.11 -5.19 -0.99
C LEU A 79 -9.88 -3.92 -1.40
N SER A 80 -9.58 -3.35 -2.57
CA SER A 80 -10.26 -2.15 -3.07
C SER A 80 -11.74 -2.39 -3.36
N SER A 81 -12.08 -3.58 -3.84
CA SER A 81 -13.45 -4.01 -4.15
C SER A 81 -14.19 -4.68 -2.98
N GLN A 82 -13.58 -4.80 -1.80
CA GLN A 82 -14.15 -5.53 -0.67
C GLN A 82 -15.41 -4.86 -0.08
N HIS A 83 -16.59 -5.29 -0.53
CA HIS A 83 -17.86 -4.85 0.05
C HIS A 83 -17.95 -5.18 1.55
N GLY A 84 -18.52 -4.27 2.35
CA GLY A 84 -18.71 -4.44 3.80
C GLY A 84 -17.56 -3.97 4.68
N ALA A 85 -16.37 -3.70 4.14
CA ALA A 85 -15.28 -3.04 4.86
C ALA A 85 -15.32 -1.52 4.65
N SER A 86 -15.00 -0.73 5.67
CA SER A 86 -14.85 0.72 5.52
C SER A 86 -13.57 1.07 4.77
N PHE A 87 -13.50 2.27 4.17
CA PHE A 87 -12.32 2.68 3.41
C PHE A 87 -11.04 2.72 4.26
N ILE A 88 -11.11 3.13 5.53
CA ILE A 88 -9.96 3.13 6.42
C ILE A 88 -9.44 1.71 6.69
N GLN A 89 -10.34 0.73 6.86
CA GLN A 89 -9.94 -0.67 7.01
C GLN A 89 -9.22 -1.17 5.76
N ARG A 90 -9.74 -0.85 4.57
CA ARG A 90 -9.12 -1.22 3.29
C ARG A 90 -7.76 -0.56 3.11
N VAL A 91 -7.62 0.73 3.48
CA VAL A 91 -6.34 1.45 3.48
C VAL A 91 -5.32 0.76 4.38
N ASP A 92 -5.70 0.41 5.60
CA ASP A 92 -4.79 -0.28 6.53
C ASP A 92 -4.35 -1.65 6.00
N GLN A 93 -5.25 -2.40 5.39
CA GLN A 93 -4.93 -3.68 4.76
C GLN A 93 -3.97 -3.50 3.57
N ILE A 94 -4.25 -2.55 2.67
CA ILE A 94 -3.37 -2.26 1.52
C ILE A 94 -1.98 -1.81 1.98
N LYS A 95 -1.89 -0.97 3.03
CA LYS A 95 -0.60 -0.57 3.62
C LYS A 95 0.21 -1.78 4.08
N ARG A 96 -0.44 -2.77 4.71
CA ARG A 96 0.23 -4.02 5.13
C ARG A 96 0.76 -4.81 3.94
N GLU A 97 -0.01 -4.94 2.86
CA GLU A 97 0.44 -5.62 1.65
C GLU A 97 1.66 -4.92 1.01
N LEU A 98 1.65 -3.59 0.94
CA LEU A 98 2.79 -2.80 0.44
C LEU A 98 4.04 -2.93 1.35
N LEU A 99 3.85 -2.98 2.67
CA LEU A 99 4.95 -3.21 3.62
C LEU A 99 5.52 -4.63 3.51
N ASN A 100 4.66 -5.64 3.37
CA ASN A 100 5.08 -7.02 3.16
C ASN A 100 5.91 -7.15 1.87
N LEU A 101 5.49 -6.48 0.80
CA LEU A 101 6.26 -6.41 -0.44
C LEU A 101 7.64 -5.75 -0.22
N ALA A 102 7.69 -4.61 0.49
CA ALA A 102 8.96 -3.95 0.80
C ALA A 102 9.91 -4.87 1.60
N GLN A 103 9.38 -5.61 2.58
CA GLN A 103 10.14 -6.61 3.34
C GLN A 103 10.63 -7.76 2.47
N LEU A 104 9.79 -8.28 1.58
CA LEU A 104 10.17 -9.34 0.64
C LEU A 104 11.34 -8.87 -0.25
N ILE A 105 11.26 -7.66 -0.80
CA ILE A 105 12.33 -7.08 -1.64
C ILE A 105 13.66 -6.98 -0.87
N LEU A 106 13.62 -6.62 0.42
CA LEU A 106 14.80 -6.58 1.28
C LEU A 106 15.40 -7.97 1.54
N GLN A 107 14.56 -9.01 1.63
CA GLN A 107 15.00 -10.37 1.96
C GLN A 107 15.56 -11.15 0.76
N TYR A 108 15.10 -10.89 -0.46
CA TYR A 108 15.71 -11.48 -1.66
C TYR A 108 17.12 -10.92 -1.84
N GLN A 109 18.17 -11.74 -1.67
CA GLN A 109 19.57 -11.41 -1.93
C GLN A 109 19.87 -11.41 -3.43
#